data_AF-A0A0F7H1L9-F1
#
_entry.id   AF-A0A0F7H1L9-F1
#
_cell.length_a   1.000
_cell.length_b   1.000
_cell.length_c   1.000
_cell.angle_alpha   90.00
_cell.angle_beta   90.00
_cell.angle_gamma   90.00
#
_symmetry.space_group_name_H-M   'P 1'
#
loop_
_entity.id
_entity.type
_entity.pdbx_description
1 polymer ?
#
loop_
_entity_poly.entity_id
_entity_poly.type
_entity_poly.pdbx_seq_one_letter_code
_entity_poly.pdbx_strand_id
1 'polypeptide(L)'
;MALPIASSALSTTPLPLRETPRKLVGAKPIPKCPVLQVKPSTTRLNAGKAASSVCVPLPPDRPLWFPGSSPPEWLDGSLPGDFGFDPLGLGSDPELLKWFAQAELMHGRWAMLAVTGILVPEWLEGLGFIENYSWYDAGSREYFADPTTLFVVQLALMGWAEGRRWADMLNPGCVDIDLKLPHKKNPIPDVGYPGGFWFDPLFWGMGTPEPVMVLRTKEIKNGRLAMLAFVGFWFQAIYTGKGPTENLMDHIADPGHCNIFSAFASH
;
A
#
# COMPACT_ATOMS: atom_id res chain seq x y z
N MET A 1 51.95 42.53 7.95
CA MET A 1 52.87 42.85 9.06
C MET A 1 52.74 41.70 10.05
N ALA A 2 53.64 40.70 10.11
CA ALA A 2 54.90 40.70 10.86
C ALA A 2 54.68 41.25 12.29
N LEU A 3 54.93 40.59 13.43
CA LEU A 3 55.84 39.52 13.89
C LEU A 3 55.55 39.42 15.46
N PRO A 4 56.30 38.76 16.37
CA PRO A 4 56.48 37.31 16.66
C PRO A 4 56.67 36.97 18.20
N ILE A 5 57.25 35.77 18.52
CA ILE A 5 58.06 35.37 19.73
C ILE A 5 57.27 34.96 21.00
N ALA A 6 57.58 33.92 21.82
CA ALA A 6 58.56 32.80 21.89
C ALA A 6 58.09 31.81 23.01
N SER A 7 58.29 30.48 22.87
CA SER A 7 59.27 29.60 23.57
C SER A 7 59.11 29.53 25.11
N SER A 8 58.94 28.36 25.75
CA SER A 8 60.05 27.40 25.97
C SER A 8 59.58 26.03 26.53
N ALA A 9 60.39 25.01 26.25
CA ALA A 9 60.28 23.64 26.73
C ALA A 9 60.99 23.42 28.08
N LEU A 10 60.62 22.36 28.81
CA LEU A 10 61.50 21.74 29.81
C LEU A 10 61.23 20.22 29.92
N SER A 11 62.25 19.45 29.53
CA SER A 11 62.40 18.01 29.77
C SER A 11 62.94 17.75 31.18
N THR A 12 62.63 16.61 31.81
CA THR A 12 63.59 15.54 32.22
C THR A 12 62.93 14.48 33.12
N THR A 13 63.14 13.21 32.76
CA THR A 13 62.84 11.90 33.43
C THR A 13 63.71 11.64 34.70
N PRO A 14 63.78 10.46 35.42
CA PRO A 14 63.14 9.13 35.26
C PRO A 14 62.71 8.33 36.58
N LEU A 15 61.86 7.28 36.41
CA LEU A 15 61.82 5.90 37.02
C LEU A 15 61.85 5.66 38.57
N PRO A 16 61.21 4.58 39.14
CA PRO A 16 61.36 3.18 38.70
C PRO A 16 60.16 2.20 38.77
N LEU A 17 60.39 1.10 38.05
CA LEU A 17 59.68 -0.18 37.96
C LEU A 17 59.52 -0.91 39.31
N ARG A 18 58.40 -1.63 39.47
CA ARG A 18 58.29 -2.76 40.40
C ARG A 18 57.79 -3.99 39.64
N GLU A 19 58.67 -4.96 39.44
CA GLU A 19 58.35 -6.28 38.90
C GLU A 19 58.31 -7.38 39.99
N THR A 20 57.63 -8.48 39.61
CA THR A 20 57.77 -9.90 40.02
C THR A 20 56.85 -10.44 41.13
N PRO A 21 56.48 -11.76 41.12
CA PRO A 21 57.02 -12.86 40.30
C PRO A 21 56.01 -13.76 39.56
N ARG A 22 56.51 -14.39 38.48
CA ARG A 22 55.96 -15.56 37.79
C ARG A 22 55.99 -16.79 38.71
N LYS A 23 54.92 -17.60 38.68
CA LYS A 23 55.00 -19.06 38.91
C LYS A 23 54.43 -19.77 37.69
N LEU A 24 55.34 -20.44 36.97
CA LEU A 24 55.07 -21.42 35.92
C LEU A 24 54.80 -22.76 36.61
N VAL A 25 53.64 -23.39 36.41
CA VAL A 25 53.41 -24.79 36.79
C VAL A 25 52.57 -25.49 35.72
N GLY A 26 53.18 -26.49 35.07
CA GLY A 26 52.56 -27.77 34.72
C GLY A 26 51.50 -27.80 33.61
N ALA A 27 51.90 -28.27 32.43
CA ALA A 27 51.03 -28.63 31.31
C ALA A 27 50.16 -29.88 31.61
N LYS A 28 48.91 -29.85 31.13
CA LYS A 28 48.12 -31.03 30.71
C LYS A 28 47.32 -30.67 29.44
N PRO A 29 47.32 -31.52 28.39
CA PRO A 29 46.65 -31.23 27.13
C PRO A 29 45.15 -31.53 27.21
N ILE A 30 44.32 -30.58 26.73
CA ILE A 30 42.87 -30.71 26.58
C ILE A 30 42.60 -31.23 25.15
N PRO A 31 41.70 -32.22 24.95
CA PRO A 31 41.44 -32.80 23.63
C PRO A 31 40.74 -31.81 22.69
N LYS A 32 41.14 -31.87 21.41
CA LYS A 32 40.70 -31.00 20.31
C LYS A 32 39.24 -31.28 19.91
N CYS A 33 38.40 -30.24 19.84
CA CYS A 33 37.17 -30.25 19.04
C CYS A 33 37.52 -29.95 17.57
N PRO A 34 36.87 -30.58 16.58
CA PRO A 34 37.23 -30.41 15.17
C PRO A 34 36.82 -29.02 14.68
N VAL A 35 37.78 -28.33 14.05
CA VAL A 35 37.56 -27.11 13.29
C VAL A 35 36.84 -27.49 12.00
N LEU A 36 35.58 -27.08 11.87
CA LEU A 36 34.82 -27.22 10.62
C LEU A 36 35.28 -26.09 9.68
N GLN A 37 36.12 -26.43 8.71
CA GLN A 37 36.54 -25.49 7.66
C GLN A 37 35.35 -25.18 6.74
N VAL A 38 34.90 -23.91 6.74
CA VAL A 38 33.94 -23.41 5.77
C VAL A 38 34.71 -22.91 4.55
N LYS A 39 34.56 -23.59 3.41
CA LYS A 39 35.00 -23.09 2.09
C LYS A 39 34.19 -21.84 1.72
N PRO A 40 34.79 -20.77 1.15
CA PRO A 40 34.01 -19.66 0.64
C PRO A 40 33.34 -20.10 -0.67
N SER A 41 32.05 -20.39 -0.65
CA SER A 41 31.26 -20.49 -1.87
C SER A 41 31.00 -19.08 -2.37
N THR A 42 31.56 -18.75 -3.52
CA THR A 42 31.24 -17.54 -4.28
C THR A 42 29.82 -17.69 -4.83
N THR A 43 28.82 -17.31 -4.04
CA THR A 43 27.44 -17.25 -4.52
C THR A 43 27.23 -15.90 -5.18
N ARG A 44 27.10 -15.88 -6.51
CA ARG A 44 26.61 -14.73 -7.26
C ARG A 44 25.23 -14.38 -6.70
N LEU A 45 25.08 -13.16 -6.17
CA LEU A 45 23.80 -12.64 -5.73
C LEU A 45 22.96 -12.33 -6.98
N ASN A 46 22.04 -13.24 -7.31
CA ASN A 46 20.91 -12.91 -8.17
C ASN A 46 20.06 -11.86 -7.44
N ALA A 47 19.66 -10.81 -8.17
CA ALA A 47 18.84 -9.72 -7.69
C ALA A 47 17.58 -10.25 -6.97
N GLY A 48 17.42 -9.88 -5.71
CA GLY A 48 16.30 -10.30 -4.89
C GLY A 48 15.00 -9.68 -5.37
N LYS A 49 14.03 -10.53 -5.71
CA LYS A 49 12.59 -10.21 -5.77
C LYS A 49 12.17 -9.73 -4.37
N ALA A 50 11.88 -8.45 -4.22
CA ALA A 50 11.39 -7.89 -2.97
C ALA A 50 9.89 -8.21 -2.82
N ALA A 51 9.57 -9.44 -2.43
CA ALA A 51 8.24 -9.78 -1.92
C ALA A 51 8.01 -9.06 -0.59
N SER A 52 6.85 -8.43 -0.41
CA SER A 52 6.39 -7.98 0.91
C SER A 52 6.34 -9.21 1.82
N SER A 53 7.04 -9.19 2.96
CA SER A 53 7.20 -10.33 3.87
C SER A 53 5.90 -10.77 4.57
N VAL A 54 4.77 -10.17 4.20
CA VAL A 54 3.46 -10.35 4.84
C VAL A 54 2.54 -11.26 4.01
N CYS A 55 2.91 -11.61 2.77
CA CYS A 55 2.07 -12.40 1.86
C CYS A 55 2.84 -13.63 1.35
N VAL A 56 2.22 -14.82 1.40
CA VAL A 56 2.80 -16.05 0.82
C VAL A 56 2.58 -16.02 -0.69
N PRO A 57 3.59 -16.16 -1.55
CA PRO A 57 3.36 -16.19 -2.99
C PRO A 57 2.38 -17.31 -3.36
N LEU A 58 1.39 -16.96 -4.19
CA LEU A 58 0.45 -17.93 -4.74
C LEU A 58 1.21 -19.02 -5.52
N PRO A 59 0.71 -20.27 -5.54
CA PRO A 59 1.33 -21.34 -6.30
C PRO A 59 1.43 -20.99 -7.79
N PRO A 60 2.40 -21.57 -8.53
CA PRO A 60 2.57 -21.30 -9.96
C PRO A 60 1.31 -21.66 -10.78
N ASP A 61 0.52 -22.63 -10.31
CA ASP A 61 -0.76 -23.06 -10.91
C ASP A 61 -1.95 -22.15 -10.52
N ARG A 62 -1.72 -20.85 -10.33
CA ARG A 62 -2.78 -19.88 -10.02
C ARG A 62 -3.70 -19.66 -11.22
N PRO A 63 -4.98 -19.31 -10.99
CA PRO A 63 -5.86 -18.93 -12.09
C PRO A 63 -5.32 -17.68 -12.80
N LEU A 64 -5.30 -17.71 -14.12
CA LEU A 64 -4.89 -16.58 -14.97
C LEU A 64 -6.11 -15.90 -15.57
N TRP A 65 -5.96 -14.62 -15.91
CA TRP A 65 -7.02 -13.83 -16.55
C TRP A 65 -7.41 -14.40 -17.92
N PHE A 66 -6.43 -14.96 -18.66
CA PHE A 66 -6.62 -15.62 -19.94
C PHE A 66 -6.18 -17.09 -19.84
N PRO A 67 -7.11 -18.06 -19.73
CA PRO A 67 -6.78 -19.47 -19.57
C PRO A 67 -5.89 -19.99 -20.71
N GLY A 68 -4.78 -20.65 -20.36
CA GLY A 68 -3.81 -21.18 -21.35
C GLY A 68 -2.68 -20.22 -21.73
N SER A 69 -2.66 -19.00 -21.21
CA SER A 69 -1.50 -18.10 -21.34
C SER A 69 -0.42 -18.39 -20.30
N SER A 70 0.81 -17.94 -20.57
CA SER A 70 1.88 -17.87 -19.58
C SER A 70 1.88 -16.49 -18.92
N PRO A 71 1.94 -16.39 -17.57
CA PRO A 71 2.04 -15.09 -16.91
C PRO A 71 3.40 -14.42 -17.21
N PRO A 72 3.46 -13.08 -17.23
CA PRO A 72 4.73 -12.35 -17.31
C PRO A 72 5.68 -12.66 -16.15
N GLU A 73 7.00 -12.56 -16.37
CA GLU A 73 8.03 -12.97 -15.40
C GLU A 73 8.04 -12.15 -14.10
N TRP A 74 7.62 -10.89 -14.16
CA TRP A 74 7.51 -9.97 -13.02
C TRP A 74 6.26 -10.19 -12.17
N LEU A 75 5.28 -10.98 -12.65
CA LEU A 75 4.08 -11.37 -11.91
C LEU A 75 4.23 -12.79 -11.38
N ASP A 76 4.73 -12.91 -10.16
CA ASP A 76 5.07 -14.19 -9.52
C ASP A 76 4.00 -14.73 -8.56
N GLY A 77 2.85 -14.05 -8.44
CA GLY A 77 1.79 -14.43 -7.51
C GLY A 77 2.01 -13.93 -6.08
N SER A 78 3.07 -13.16 -5.80
CA SER A 78 3.29 -12.54 -4.48
C SER A 78 2.36 -11.37 -4.18
N LEU A 79 1.84 -10.72 -5.23
CA LEU A 79 0.92 -9.60 -5.11
C LEU A 79 -0.53 -10.10 -4.88
N PRO A 80 -1.28 -9.46 -3.97
CA PRO A 80 -2.69 -9.79 -3.78
C PRO A 80 -3.49 -9.46 -5.05
N GLY A 81 -4.27 -10.41 -5.55
CA GLY A 81 -5.04 -10.23 -6.79
C GLY A 81 -4.24 -10.36 -8.09
N ASP A 82 -3.08 -11.04 -8.06
CA ASP A 82 -2.30 -11.39 -9.25
C ASP A 82 -2.99 -12.51 -10.07
N PHE A 83 -3.51 -12.13 -11.23
CA PHE A 83 -4.04 -13.04 -12.27
C PHE A 83 -3.20 -13.05 -13.55
N GLY A 84 -1.95 -12.56 -13.49
CA GLY A 84 -1.06 -12.47 -14.66
C GLY A 84 -1.51 -11.48 -15.74
N PHE A 85 -2.31 -10.48 -15.38
CA PHE A 85 -2.82 -9.46 -16.32
C PHE A 85 -1.85 -8.28 -16.41
N ASP A 86 -0.99 -8.29 -17.43
CA ASP A 86 -0.22 -7.12 -17.87
C ASP A 86 0.18 -7.27 -19.35
N PRO A 87 -0.78 -7.20 -20.29
CA PRO A 87 -0.48 -7.40 -21.71
C PRO A 87 0.36 -6.27 -22.32
N LEU A 88 0.39 -5.10 -21.71
CA LEU A 88 1.15 -3.93 -22.18
C LEU A 88 2.54 -3.81 -21.53
N GLY A 89 2.85 -4.65 -20.54
CA GLY A 89 4.13 -4.62 -19.84
C GLY A 89 4.35 -3.36 -19.02
N LEU A 90 3.29 -2.74 -18.51
CA LEU A 90 3.41 -1.51 -17.71
C LEU A 90 4.14 -1.78 -16.39
N GLY A 91 4.04 -3.00 -15.85
CA GLY A 91 4.67 -3.41 -14.60
C GLY A 91 6.04 -4.06 -14.74
N SER A 92 6.72 -3.94 -15.88
CA SER A 92 8.01 -4.62 -16.11
C SER A 92 9.09 -4.19 -15.12
N ASP A 93 9.08 -2.91 -14.72
CA ASP A 93 10.01 -2.35 -13.76
C ASP A 93 9.50 -2.53 -12.32
N PRO A 94 10.31 -3.06 -11.39
CA PRO A 94 9.85 -3.39 -10.03
C PRO A 94 9.48 -2.16 -9.20
N GLU A 95 10.07 -1.00 -9.46
CA GLU A 95 9.70 0.26 -8.80
C GLU A 95 8.34 0.77 -9.29
N LEU A 96 8.12 0.67 -10.60
CA LEU A 96 6.88 1.07 -11.24
C LEU A 96 5.73 0.14 -10.84
N LEU A 97 5.98 -1.17 -10.74
CA LEU A 97 5.02 -2.15 -10.24
C LEU A 97 4.57 -1.84 -8.81
N LYS A 98 5.50 -1.45 -7.92
CA LYS A 98 5.17 -1.02 -6.54
C LYS A 98 4.30 0.23 -6.54
N TRP A 99 4.63 1.21 -7.38
CA TRP A 99 3.84 2.42 -7.54
C TRP A 99 2.42 2.12 -8.05
N PHE A 100 2.28 1.27 -9.07
CA PHE A 100 0.98 0.88 -9.61
C PHE A 100 0.16 0.03 -8.63
N ALA A 101 0.78 -0.83 -7.82
CA ALA A 101 0.08 -1.54 -6.76
C ALA A 101 -0.51 -0.57 -5.71
N GLN A 102 0.25 0.47 -5.32
CA GLN A 102 -0.26 1.50 -4.41
C GLN A 102 -1.35 2.37 -5.05
N ALA A 103 -1.17 2.71 -6.33
CA ALA A 103 -2.16 3.46 -7.09
C ALA A 103 -3.47 2.67 -7.18
N GLU A 104 -3.43 1.40 -7.58
CA GLU A 104 -4.59 0.53 -7.66
C GLU A 104 -5.33 0.44 -6.31
N LEU A 105 -4.59 0.28 -5.22
CA LEU A 105 -5.16 0.19 -3.88
C LEU A 105 -5.89 1.50 -3.49
N MET A 106 -5.32 2.67 -3.76
CA MET A 106 -5.96 3.97 -3.48
C MET A 106 -7.17 4.21 -4.39
N HIS A 107 -7.05 3.98 -5.70
CA HIS A 107 -8.17 4.15 -6.63
C HIS A 107 -9.33 3.21 -6.29
N GLY A 108 -9.03 1.96 -5.93
CA GLY A 108 -10.02 0.99 -5.47
C GLY A 108 -10.76 1.44 -4.21
N ARG A 109 -10.05 1.94 -3.18
CA ARG A 109 -10.67 2.45 -1.95
C ARG A 109 -11.56 3.66 -2.20
N TRP A 110 -11.09 4.64 -2.97
CA TRP A 110 -11.91 5.80 -3.34
C TRP A 110 -13.12 5.42 -4.17
N ALA A 111 -12.98 4.50 -5.12
CA ALA A 111 -14.09 4.01 -5.91
C ALA A 111 -15.13 3.26 -5.06
N MET A 112 -14.71 2.45 -4.08
CA MET A 112 -15.63 1.79 -3.15
C MET A 112 -16.44 2.80 -2.32
N LEU A 113 -15.79 3.86 -1.83
CA LEU A 113 -16.47 4.94 -1.11
C LEU A 113 -17.41 5.73 -2.02
N ALA A 114 -16.99 6.03 -3.25
CA ALA A 114 -17.82 6.75 -4.23
C ALA A 114 -19.06 5.95 -4.63
N VAL A 115 -18.91 4.67 -4.99
CA VAL A 115 -20.03 3.77 -5.35
C VAL A 115 -21.02 3.64 -4.20
N THR A 116 -20.53 3.49 -2.97
CA THR A 116 -21.39 3.43 -1.78
C THR A 116 -22.10 4.77 -1.55
N GLY A 117 -21.38 5.88 -1.68
CA GLY A 117 -21.91 7.23 -1.50
C GLY A 117 -22.91 7.66 -2.57
N ILE A 118 -22.90 7.03 -3.74
CA ILE A 118 -23.89 7.21 -4.81
C ILE A 118 -25.12 6.31 -4.57
N LEU A 119 -24.89 5.01 -4.39
CA LEU A 119 -25.98 4.03 -4.35
C LEU A 119 -26.81 4.09 -3.06
N VAL A 120 -26.16 4.30 -1.90
CA VAL A 120 -26.88 4.24 -0.61
C VAL A 120 -27.89 5.38 -0.50
N PRO A 121 -27.56 6.65 -0.77
CA PRO A 121 -28.54 7.72 -0.65
C PRO A 121 -29.64 7.64 -1.70
N GLU A 122 -29.34 7.20 -2.92
CA GLU A 122 -30.34 7.01 -3.98
C GLU A 122 -31.31 5.86 -3.63
N TRP A 123 -30.80 4.78 -3.05
CA TRP A 123 -31.64 3.71 -2.52
C TRP A 123 -32.52 4.19 -1.35
N LEU A 124 -32.00 5.03 -0.46
CA LEU A 124 -32.76 5.63 0.64
C LEU A 124 -33.82 6.62 0.15
N GLU A 125 -33.56 7.35 -0.94
CA GLU A 125 -34.55 8.18 -1.62
C GLU A 125 -35.67 7.33 -2.22
N GLY A 126 -35.34 6.21 -2.87
CA GLY A 126 -36.34 5.26 -3.36
C GLY A 126 -37.25 4.68 -2.27
N LEU A 127 -36.79 4.67 -1.01
CA LEU A 127 -37.57 4.29 0.17
C LEU A 127 -38.33 5.46 0.83
N GLY A 128 -38.13 6.70 0.36
CA GLY A 128 -38.79 7.89 0.89
C GLY A 128 -38.17 8.46 2.18
N PHE A 129 -36.93 8.07 2.54
CA PHE A 129 -36.24 8.64 3.70
C PHE A 129 -35.52 9.96 3.39
N ILE A 130 -35.19 10.20 2.12
CA ILE A 130 -34.47 11.37 1.62
C ILE A 130 -35.24 11.89 0.41
N GLU A 131 -35.30 13.20 0.22
CA GLU A 131 -35.96 13.83 -0.92
C GLU A 131 -34.95 14.52 -1.84
N ASN A 132 -35.19 14.42 -3.15
CA ASN A 132 -34.45 15.08 -4.22
C ASN A 132 -32.94 14.82 -4.11
N TYR A 133 -32.48 13.58 -4.14
CA TYR A 133 -31.07 13.25 -4.17
C TYR A 133 -30.60 13.01 -5.62
N SER A 134 -29.56 13.74 -6.03
CA SER A 134 -28.85 13.49 -7.29
C SER A 134 -27.38 13.62 -6.98
N TRP A 135 -26.65 12.52 -7.10
CA TRP A 135 -25.21 12.51 -6.87
C TRP A 135 -24.47 13.38 -7.89
N TYR A 136 -25.00 13.45 -9.12
CA TYR A 136 -24.42 14.21 -10.23
C TYR A 136 -24.57 15.73 -10.01
N ASP A 137 -25.75 16.17 -9.56
CA ASP A 137 -26.04 17.60 -9.30
C ASP A 137 -25.67 18.04 -7.88
N ALA A 138 -25.08 17.16 -7.07
CA ALA A 138 -24.71 17.47 -5.69
C ALA A 138 -23.74 18.67 -5.63
N GLY A 139 -22.83 18.81 -6.60
CA GLY A 139 -21.84 19.88 -6.63
C GLY A 139 -22.40 21.29 -6.86
N SER A 140 -23.60 21.42 -7.46
CA SER A 140 -24.24 22.72 -7.70
C SER A 140 -25.19 23.15 -6.58
N ARG A 141 -25.35 22.33 -5.54
CA ARG A 141 -26.25 22.67 -4.42
C ARG A 141 -25.62 23.72 -3.51
N GLU A 142 -26.49 24.51 -2.90
CA GLU A 142 -26.08 25.45 -1.86
C GLU A 142 -25.85 24.71 -0.55
N TYR A 143 -24.66 24.92 0.01
CA TYR A 143 -24.26 24.40 1.31
C TYR A 143 -24.07 25.56 2.29
N PHE A 144 -23.69 25.24 3.53
CA PHE A 144 -23.42 26.24 4.56
C PHE A 144 -22.25 27.19 4.25
N ALA A 145 -21.38 26.83 3.29
CA ALA A 145 -20.22 27.60 2.88
C ALA A 145 -20.07 27.56 1.35
N ASP A 146 -19.35 28.54 0.82
CA ASP A 146 -19.03 28.64 -0.61
C ASP A 146 -18.24 27.39 -1.07
N PRO A 147 -18.54 26.83 -2.26
CA PRO A 147 -17.82 25.68 -2.83
C PRO A 147 -16.29 25.85 -2.85
N THR A 148 -15.80 27.07 -3.09
CA THR A 148 -14.37 27.38 -3.08
C THR A 148 -13.75 27.22 -1.70
N THR A 149 -14.47 27.60 -0.64
CA THR A 149 -14.01 27.46 0.74
C THR A 149 -13.98 25.99 1.15
N LEU A 150 -15.02 25.22 0.80
CA LEU A 150 -15.07 23.78 1.03
C LEU A 150 -13.92 23.07 0.30
N PHE A 151 -13.64 23.45 -0.95
CA PHE A 151 -12.54 22.91 -1.73
C PHE A 151 -11.16 23.21 -1.12
N VAL A 152 -10.91 24.43 -0.64
CA VAL A 152 -9.64 24.78 0.01
C VAL A 152 -9.44 24.00 1.31
N VAL A 153 -10.49 23.86 2.14
CA VAL A 153 -10.43 23.04 3.36
C VAL A 153 -10.17 21.58 3.01
N GLN A 154 -10.85 21.05 2.00
CA GLN A 154 -10.62 19.69 1.51
C GLN A 154 -9.16 19.51 1.04
N LEU A 155 -8.61 20.44 0.25
CA LEU A 155 -7.21 20.38 -0.19
C LEU A 155 -6.22 20.45 0.99
N ALA A 156 -6.50 21.25 2.02
CA ALA A 156 -5.63 21.33 3.18
C ALA A 156 -5.63 20.01 3.98
N LEU A 157 -6.81 19.45 4.26
CA LEU A 157 -6.95 18.20 5.02
C LEU A 157 -6.43 16.99 4.23
N MET A 158 -6.83 16.87 2.96
CA MET A 158 -6.36 15.80 2.07
C MET A 158 -4.88 15.94 1.76
N GLY A 159 -4.38 17.16 1.58
CA GLY A 159 -2.96 17.44 1.37
C GLY A 159 -2.10 17.00 2.55
N TRP A 160 -2.58 17.18 3.79
CA TRP A 160 -1.91 16.62 4.97
C TRP A 160 -1.91 15.08 4.98
N ALA A 161 -3.07 14.46 4.76
CA ALA A 161 -3.22 13.01 4.78
C ALA A 161 -2.39 12.32 3.68
N GLU A 162 -2.52 12.79 2.44
CA GLU A 162 -1.78 12.31 1.27
C GLU A 162 -0.30 12.65 1.36
N GLY A 163 0.08 13.82 1.91
CA GLY A 163 1.47 14.17 2.13
C GLY A 163 2.17 13.21 3.09
N ARG A 164 1.48 12.80 4.16
CA ARG A 164 1.95 11.76 5.09
C ARG A 164 2.05 10.39 4.40
N ARG A 165 1.05 10.00 3.63
CA ARG A 165 1.06 8.74 2.86
C ARG A 165 2.20 8.71 1.84
N TRP A 166 2.44 9.83 1.16
CA TRP A 166 3.51 10.00 0.18
C TRP A 166 4.89 9.85 0.83
N ALA A 167 5.10 10.49 1.99
CA ALA A 167 6.34 10.38 2.73
C ALA A 167 6.61 8.93 3.19
N ASP A 168 5.58 8.17 3.59
CA ASP A 168 5.72 6.74 3.92
C ASP A 168 6.08 5.88 2.70
N MET A 169 5.53 6.19 1.53
CA MET A 169 5.86 5.47 0.31
C MET A 169 7.31 5.71 -0.15
N LEU A 170 7.86 6.92 0.05
CA LEU A 170 9.27 7.23 -0.23
C LEU A 170 10.21 6.62 0.82
N ASN A 171 9.86 6.76 2.09
CA ASN A 171 10.66 6.26 3.22
C ASN A 171 9.76 5.48 4.19
N PRO A 172 9.62 4.16 4.00
CA PRO A 172 8.74 3.33 4.81
C PRO A 172 9.06 3.45 6.30
N GLY A 173 8.04 3.76 7.10
CA GLY A 173 8.15 3.87 8.57
C GLY A 173 8.61 5.23 9.09
N CYS A 174 8.83 6.24 8.22
CA CYS A 174 9.13 7.60 8.69
C CYS A 174 7.90 8.31 9.30
N VAL A 175 6.69 7.81 8.98
CA VAL A 175 5.40 8.44 9.33
C VAL A 175 4.56 7.56 10.28
N ASP A 176 5.19 6.58 10.94
CA ASP A 176 4.55 5.65 11.87
C ASP A 176 3.68 6.38 12.90
N ILE A 177 2.46 5.87 13.08
CA ILE A 177 1.47 6.42 14.02
C ILE A 177 1.60 5.74 15.39
N ASP A 178 2.17 4.53 15.41
CA ASP A 178 2.42 3.79 16.64
C ASP A 178 3.49 4.49 17.49
N LEU A 179 3.20 4.60 18.78
CA LEU A 179 4.13 5.15 19.74
C LEU A 179 5.40 4.28 19.79
N LYS A 180 6.56 4.86 19.49
CA LYS A 180 7.86 4.18 19.56
C LYS A 180 8.20 3.88 21.01
N LEU A 181 7.83 2.69 21.47
CA LEU A 181 8.16 2.21 22.81
C LEU A 181 9.56 1.58 22.79
N PRO A 182 10.48 1.97 23.70
CA PRO A 182 11.87 1.50 23.68
C PRO A 182 12.05 -0.01 23.85
N HIS A 183 11.01 -0.72 24.32
CA HIS A 183 11.05 -2.17 24.58
C HIS A 183 10.24 -3.01 23.59
N LYS A 184 9.55 -2.39 22.62
CA LYS A 184 8.76 -3.12 21.61
C LYS A 184 9.34 -2.82 20.24
N LYS A 185 9.69 -3.87 19.49
CA LYS A 185 10.03 -3.73 18.07
C LYS A 185 8.77 -3.35 17.30
N ASN A 186 8.86 -2.31 16.49
CA ASN A 186 7.78 -1.96 15.56
C ASN A 186 7.59 -3.11 14.56
N PRO A 187 6.35 -3.34 14.10
CA PRO A 187 6.10 -4.26 13.00
C PRO A 187 6.86 -3.81 11.75
N ILE A 188 7.13 -4.75 10.83
CA ILE A 188 7.76 -4.43 9.55
C ILE A 188 6.78 -3.54 8.77
N PRO A 189 7.19 -2.35 8.33
CA PRO A 189 6.30 -1.43 7.62
C PRO A 189 5.93 -2.04 6.26
N ASP A 190 4.62 -2.12 5.99
CA ASP A 190 4.08 -2.57 4.71
C ASP A 190 3.29 -1.41 4.09
N VAL A 191 3.86 -0.83 3.03
CA VAL A 191 3.34 0.38 2.41
C VAL A 191 1.92 0.12 1.89
N GLY A 192 0.97 1.02 2.19
CA GLY A 192 -0.44 0.89 1.80
C GLY A 192 -1.34 0.23 2.86
N TYR A 193 -0.74 -0.41 3.87
CA TYR A 193 -1.40 -1.04 5.01
C TYR A 193 -0.87 -0.47 6.33
N PRO A 194 -1.22 0.80 6.67
CA PRO A 194 -0.64 1.50 7.81
C PRO A 194 -0.95 0.84 9.17
N GLY A 195 -2.06 0.09 9.27
CA GLY A 195 -2.45 -0.59 10.49
C GLY A 195 -2.58 0.35 11.70
N GLY A 196 -2.22 -0.16 12.87
CA GLY A 196 -2.32 0.58 14.13
C GLY A 196 -3.78 0.78 14.57
N PHE A 197 -3.95 1.40 15.74
CA PHE A 197 -5.27 1.54 16.36
C PHE A 197 -6.25 2.39 15.52
N TRP A 198 -5.75 3.36 14.75
CA TRP A 198 -6.58 4.29 13.98
C TRP A 198 -7.11 3.70 12.67
N PHE A 199 -6.33 2.83 11.99
CA PHE A 199 -6.72 2.26 10.70
C PHE A 199 -7.11 0.78 10.77
N ASP A 200 -6.74 0.07 11.84
CA ASP A 200 -7.15 -1.31 12.08
C ASP A 200 -7.44 -1.54 13.59
N PRO A 201 -8.55 -0.98 14.12
CA PRO A 201 -8.89 -1.12 15.53
C PRO A 201 -9.22 -2.57 15.93
N LEU A 202 -9.61 -3.41 14.97
CA LEU A 202 -9.96 -4.82 15.17
C LEU A 202 -8.79 -5.77 14.91
N PHE A 203 -7.63 -5.25 14.51
CA PHE A 203 -6.40 -6.00 14.24
C PHE A 203 -6.56 -7.14 13.21
N TRP A 204 -7.47 -7.01 12.25
CA TRP A 204 -7.71 -8.04 11.22
C TRP A 204 -6.61 -8.10 10.17
N GLY A 205 -5.84 -7.03 9.99
CA GLY A 205 -4.68 -6.97 9.10
C GLY A 205 -3.38 -7.49 9.73
N MET A 206 -3.39 -7.77 11.04
CA MET A 206 -2.23 -8.23 11.81
C MET A 206 -2.40 -9.72 12.15
N GLY A 207 -1.92 -10.61 11.30
CA GLY A 207 -2.12 -12.05 11.47
C GLY A 207 -1.18 -12.93 10.66
N THR A 208 -1.54 -14.20 10.52
CA THR A 208 -0.82 -15.13 9.64
C THR A 208 -0.90 -14.64 8.18
N PRO A 209 0.13 -14.90 7.36
CA PRO A 209 0.22 -14.30 6.02
C PRO A 209 -0.86 -14.78 5.05
N GLU A 210 -1.39 -15.99 5.23
CA GLU A 210 -2.46 -16.56 4.40
C GLU A 210 -3.81 -15.82 4.52
N PRO A 211 -4.42 -15.65 5.71
CA PRO A 211 -5.68 -14.91 5.82
C PRO A 211 -5.52 -13.44 5.44
N VAL A 212 -4.37 -12.83 5.73
CA VAL A 212 -4.09 -11.44 5.32
C VAL A 212 -4.08 -11.33 3.79
N MET A 213 -3.44 -12.25 3.08
CA MET A 213 -3.53 -12.28 1.62
C MET A 213 -4.96 -12.41 1.09
N VAL A 214 -5.77 -13.28 1.71
CA VAL A 214 -7.17 -13.48 1.29
C VAL A 214 -7.97 -12.19 1.46
N LEU A 215 -7.79 -11.48 2.58
CA LEU A 215 -8.45 -10.19 2.84
C LEU A 215 -8.01 -9.12 1.85
N ARG A 216 -6.71 -8.98 1.59
CA ARG A 216 -6.17 -8.04 0.60
C ARG A 216 -6.66 -8.36 -0.81
N THR A 217 -6.72 -9.63 -1.17
CA THR A 217 -7.27 -10.07 -2.46
C THR A 217 -8.75 -9.71 -2.59
N LYS A 218 -9.54 -9.84 -1.51
CA LYS A 218 -10.94 -9.40 -1.48
C LYS A 218 -11.05 -7.88 -1.64
N GLU A 219 -10.21 -7.12 -0.95
CA GLU A 219 -10.14 -5.67 -1.06
C GLU A 219 -9.87 -5.23 -2.51
N ILE A 220 -8.83 -5.76 -3.16
CA ILE A 220 -8.48 -5.41 -4.54
C ILE A 220 -9.58 -5.81 -5.52
N LYS A 221 -10.19 -6.99 -5.35
CA LYS A 221 -11.31 -7.41 -6.21
C LYS A 221 -12.53 -6.49 -6.09
N ASN A 222 -12.90 -6.12 -4.87
CA ASN A 222 -13.99 -5.18 -4.64
C ASN A 222 -13.63 -3.78 -5.16
N GLY A 223 -12.37 -3.35 -5.01
CA GLY A 223 -11.85 -2.11 -5.57
C GLY A 223 -11.94 -2.07 -7.10
N ARG A 224 -11.50 -3.14 -7.79
CA ARG A 224 -11.62 -3.26 -9.25
C ARG A 224 -13.07 -3.22 -9.72
N LEU A 225 -13.95 -3.95 -9.04
CA LEU A 225 -15.39 -3.92 -9.31
C LEU A 225 -15.96 -2.52 -9.13
N ALA A 226 -15.60 -1.83 -8.05
CA ALA A 226 -16.07 -0.49 -7.74
C ALA A 226 -15.56 0.56 -8.75
N MET A 227 -14.30 0.46 -9.21
CA MET A 227 -13.77 1.34 -10.25
C MET A 227 -14.58 1.22 -11.55
N LEU A 228 -14.91 0.00 -11.97
CA LEU A 228 -15.76 -0.24 -13.13
C LEU A 228 -17.20 0.26 -12.91
N ALA A 229 -17.77 0.02 -11.72
CA ALA A 229 -19.10 0.48 -11.39
C ALA A 229 -19.21 2.02 -11.39
N PHE A 230 -18.22 2.72 -10.83
CA PHE A 230 -18.19 4.19 -10.83
C PHE A 230 -18.13 4.76 -12.26
N VAL A 231 -17.27 4.21 -13.11
CA VAL A 231 -17.21 4.60 -14.54
C VAL A 231 -18.54 4.31 -15.22
N GLY A 232 -19.15 3.16 -14.94
CA GLY A 232 -20.48 2.80 -15.43
C GLY A 232 -21.55 3.81 -15.02
N PHE A 233 -21.62 4.19 -13.75
CA PHE A 233 -22.59 5.18 -13.25
C PHE A 233 -22.38 6.55 -13.89
N TRP A 234 -21.13 6.95 -14.10
CA TRP A 234 -20.85 8.23 -14.74
C TRP A 234 -21.33 8.24 -16.20
N PHE A 235 -21.01 7.20 -16.98
CA PHE A 235 -21.52 7.09 -18.34
C PHE A 235 -23.05 6.99 -18.37
N GLN A 236 -23.65 6.19 -17.48
CA GLN A 236 -25.11 6.07 -17.38
C GLN A 236 -25.76 7.43 -17.12
N ALA A 237 -25.25 8.20 -16.16
CA ALA A 237 -25.78 9.54 -15.87
C ALA A 237 -25.65 10.50 -17.06
N ILE A 238 -24.56 10.43 -17.84
CA ILE A 238 -24.38 11.26 -19.04
C ILE A 238 -25.41 10.90 -20.12
N TYR A 239 -25.64 9.61 -20.37
CA TYR A 239 -26.49 9.16 -21.48
C TYR A 239 -27.98 9.15 -21.15
N THR A 240 -28.35 8.73 -19.93
CA THR A 240 -29.77 8.58 -19.56
C THR A 240 -30.31 9.78 -18.78
N GLY A 241 -29.43 10.58 -18.16
CA GLY A 241 -29.84 11.69 -17.29
C GLY A 241 -30.52 11.23 -15.99
N LYS A 242 -30.50 9.92 -15.70
CA LYS A 242 -31.15 9.30 -14.54
C LYS A 242 -30.13 8.69 -13.60
N GLY A 243 -30.56 8.46 -12.36
CA GLY A 243 -29.75 7.78 -11.35
C GLY A 243 -29.46 6.30 -11.73
N PRO A 244 -28.31 5.74 -11.33
CA PRO A 244 -27.98 4.33 -11.57
C PRO A 244 -29.03 3.32 -11.06
N THR A 245 -29.71 3.59 -9.96
CA THR A 245 -30.75 2.68 -9.44
C THR A 245 -32.01 2.73 -10.28
N GLU A 246 -32.40 3.91 -10.77
CA GLU A 246 -33.53 4.07 -11.69
C GLU A 246 -33.24 3.38 -13.02
N ASN A 247 -32.04 3.56 -13.58
CA ASN A 247 -31.61 2.87 -14.79
C ASN A 247 -31.64 1.34 -14.62
N LEU A 248 -31.29 0.85 -13.43
CA LEU A 248 -31.38 -0.58 -13.12
C LEU A 248 -32.84 -1.05 -13.07
N MET A 249 -33.75 -0.28 -12.46
CA MET A 249 -35.17 -0.64 -12.40
C MET A 249 -35.81 -0.63 -13.79
N ASP A 250 -35.48 0.36 -14.63
CA ASP A 250 -35.94 0.44 -16.02
C ASP A 250 -35.45 -0.78 -16.84
N HIS A 251 -34.19 -1.18 -16.65
CA HIS A 251 -33.64 -2.37 -17.31
C HIS A 251 -34.26 -3.68 -16.80
N ILE A 252 -34.57 -3.78 -15.51
CA ILE A 252 -35.24 -4.96 -14.95
C ILE A 252 -36.69 -5.05 -15.46
N ALA A 253 -37.37 -3.92 -15.64
CA ALA A 253 -38.74 -3.88 -16.15
C ALA A 253 -38.84 -4.33 -17.62
N ASP A 254 -37.89 -3.92 -18.46
CA ASP A 254 -37.81 -4.37 -19.86
C ASP A 254 -36.36 -4.48 -20.35
N PRO A 255 -35.69 -5.63 -20.14
CA PRO A 255 -34.29 -5.80 -20.51
C PRO A 255 -34.07 -5.85 -22.03
N GLY A 256 -35.12 -6.15 -22.81
CA GLY A 256 -35.05 -6.26 -24.26
C GLY A 256 -34.95 -4.90 -24.94
N HIS A 257 -35.67 -3.91 -24.40
CA HIS A 257 -35.75 -2.57 -25.00
C HIS A 257 -34.97 -1.51 -24.21
N CYS A 258 -34.97 -1.55 -22.89
CA CYS A 258 -34.27 -0.56 -22.05
C CYS A 258 -32.80 -0.96 -21.88
N ASN A 259 -31.95 -0.60 -22.84
CA ASN A 259 -30.54 -0.97 -22.82
C ASN A 259 -29.67 0.14 -23.44
N ILE A 260 -28.40 -0.17 -23.71
CA ILE A 260 -27.49 0.80 -24.32
C ILE A 260 -28.00 1.32 -25.69
N PHE A 261 -28.72 0.50 -26.46
CA PHE A 261 -29.25 0.89 -27.77
C PHE A 261 -30.41 1.88 -27.65
N SER A 262 -31.25 1.80 -26.60
CA SER A 262 -32.30 2.80 -26.39
C SER A 262 -31.72 4.16 -26.06
N ALA A 263 -30.62 4.22 -25.31
CA ALA A 263 -29.95 5.48 -24.97
C ALA A 263 -29.33 6.18 -26.19
N PHE A 264 -28.86 5.41 -27.20
CA PHE A 264 -28.35 5.98 -28.45
C PHE A 264 -29.44 6.32 -29.47
N ALA A 265 -30.64 5.74 -29.35
CA ALA A 265 -31.76 6.00 -30.25
C ALA A 265 -32.59 7.24 -29.86
N SER A 266 -32.45 7.73 -28.63
CA SER A 266 -33.26 8.82 -28.06
C SER A 266 -32.69 10.24 -28.29
N HIS A 267 -31.72 10.40 -29.19
CA HIS A 267 -31.14 11.70 -29.57
C HIS A 267 -31.67 12.23 -30.91
#